data_AF-A0AAD2G2I5-F1
#
_entry.id   AF-A0AAD2G2I5-F1
#
_cell.length_a   1.000
_cell.length_b   1.000
_cell.length_c   1.000
_cell.angle_alpha   90.00
_cell.angle_beta   90.00
_cell.angle_gamma   90.00
#
_symmetry.space_group_name_H-M   'P 1'
#
loop_
_entity.id
_entity.type
_entity.pdbx_description
1 polymer ?
#
loop_
_entity_poly.entity_id
_entity_poly.type
_entity_poly.pdbx_seq_one_letter_code
_entity_poly.pdbx_strand_id
1 'polypeptide(L)'
;MTSDTDEQKDNTRNVSETNATIDDKRKKKLKKKRKKNKRKLSVDHEKNTESTSDKTLDTSRITSSHKSTTANDLNDSPKPKSNKKRKTETSPSESQSLTTETETTDGPPQYSFQVDDTDHCETPVEAYRDLLDVLDKICKSLNKTRAKLLVYDPYYCNGGVKRKLGSLGFESVINRNRDFYQDIENHEIPAYDVLITNPPYSGVHMEKLLSFVNASNKNDRKKNAKGSVNPHNKPWLFLLPHFVYTKDYYHRALKSKPLKDQIYFLVPEVRYSYVPPSWVEDSKGSTALSKGKTKTAPFPSFWYCHTGNKFPKSWLTDTYGPTGSFRSSNPTHKLRYASCTNDIPRDFKGEFDETKKRPNPKARKRAAAKKRREAMSGR
;
A
#
# COMPACT_ATOMS: atom_id res chain seq x y z
N MET A 1 -13.07 -62.61 -55.53
CA MET A 1 -13.05 -63.49 -54.35
C MET A 1 -11.69 -63.34 -53.69
N THR A 2 -11.68 -63.07 -52.37
CA THR A 2 -10.54 -63.04 -51.42
C THR A 2 -9.42 -62.02 -51.72
N SER A 3 -8.86 -61.25 -50.78
CA SER A 3 -8.68 -61.45 -49.34
C SER A 3 -8.41 -60.14 -48.59
N ASP A 4 -9.05 -60.03 -47.44
CA ASP A 4 -8.86 -59.09 -46.33
C ASP A 4 -7.62 -59.39 -45.47
N THR A 5 -7.34 -58.48 -44.53
CA THR A 5 -6.54 -58.59 -43.28
C THR A 5 -5.01 -58.51 -43.36
N ASP A 6 -4.42 -57.35 -42.99
CA ASP A 6 -3.20 -57.30 -42.14
C ASP A 6 -2.73 -55.93 -41.59
N GLU A 7 -3.61 -54.94 -41.32
CA GLU A 7 -3.14 -53.59 -40.93
C GLU A 7 -3.77 -53.01 -39.63
N GLN A 8 -3.91 -53.83 -38.58
CA GLN A 8 -4.42 -53.35 -37.28
C GLN A 8 -3.65 -53.78 -36.02
N LYS A 9 -2.45 -54.38 -36.12
CA LYS A 9 -1.74 -54.89 -34.92
C LYS A 9 -0.67 -53.97 -34.32
N ASP A 10 -0.21 -52.91 -35.01
CA ASP A 10 0.94 -52.13 -34.52
C ASP A 10 0.60 -50.93 -33.63
N ASN A 11 -0.66 -50.47 -33.59
CA ASN A 11 -1.00 -49.26 -32.81
C ASN A 11 -1.27 -49.53 -31.32
N THR A 12 -1.46 -50.80 -30.92
CA THR A 12 -1.77 -51.19 -29.54
C THR A 12 -0.55 -51.37 -28.65
N ARG A 13 0.66 -51.55 -29.22
CA ARG A 13 1.90 -51.80 -28.47
C ARG A 13 2.53 -50.54 -27.88
N ASN A 14 2.39 -49.39 -28.55
CA ASN A 14 2.97 -48.12 -28.10
C ASN A 14 2.24 -47.45 -26.93
N VAL A 15 0.95 -47.77 -26.73
CA VAL A 15 0.15 -47.21 -25.62
C VAL A 15 0.38 -47.97 -24.29
N SER A 16 0.80 -49.24 -24.35
CA SER A 16 1.08 -50.03 -23.14
C SER A 16 2.41 -49.66 -22.45
N GLU A 17 3.47 -49.34 -23.22
CA GLU A 17 4.78 -49.02 -22.65
C GLU A 17 4.83 -47.62 -22.00
N THR A 18 4.06 -46.68 -22.56
CA THR A 18 3.97 -45.31 -22.02
C THR A 18 3.22 -45.27 -20.68
N ASN A 19 2.18 -46.09 -20.51
CA ASN A 19 1.43 -46.18 -19.26
C ASN A 19 2.22 -46.89 -18.14
N ALA A 20 2.95 -47.96 -18.45
CA ALA A 20 3.80 -48.66 -17.47
C ALA A 20 4.89 -47.72 -16.89
N THR A 21 5.44 -46.84 -17.72
CA THR A 21 6.48 -45.88 -17.32
C THR A 21 5.95 -44.77 -16.40
N ILE A 22 4.66 -44.41 -16.53
CA ILE A 22 4.01 -43.38 -15.71
C ILE A 22 3.72 -43.91 -14.30
N ASP A 23 3.26 -45.15 -14.18
CA ASP A 23 2.96 -45.76 -12.89
C ASP A 23 4.20 -46.04 -12.05
N ASP A 24 5.31 -46.39 -12.69
CA ASP A 24 6.57 -46.62 -12.01
C ASP A 24 7.17 -45.31 -11.43
N LYS A 25 6.97 -44.19 -12.14
CA LYS A 25 7.31 -42.84 -11.65
C LYS A 25 6.40 -42.40 -10.49
N ARG A 26 5.10 -42.75 -10.50
CA ARG A 26 4.17 -42.47 -9.39
C ARG A 26 4.55 -43.27 -8.13
N LYS A 27 4.85 -44.56 -8.26
CA LYS A 27 5.29 -45.42 -7.13
C LYS A 27 6.59 -44.92 -6.49
N LYS A 28 7.58 -44.50 -7.29
CA LYS A 28 8.84 -43.89 -6.79
C LYS A 28 8.62 -42.57 -6.05
N LYS A 29 7.68 -41.72 -6.50
CA LYS A 29 7.29 -40.48 -5.79
C LYS A 29 6.64 -40.75 -4.43
N LEU A 30 5.74 -41.74 -4.36
CA LEU A 30 5.06 -42.13 -3.11
C LEU A 30 6.04 -42.71 -2.07
N LYS A 31 7.00 -43.55 -2.48
CA LYS A 31 8.07 -44.06 -1.59
C LYS A 31 8.95 -42.92 -1.02
N LYS A 32 9.32 -41.91 -1.84
CA LYS A 32 10.07 -40.73 -1.37
C LYS A 32 9.26 -39.88 -0.38
N LYS A 33 7.95 -39.71 -0.59
CA LYS A 33 7.08 -38.95 0.33
C LYS A 33 6.95 -39.63 1.69
N ARG A 34 6.78 -40.97 1.72
CA ARG A 34 6.74 -41.76 2.97
C ARG A 34 8.06 -41.71 3.74
N LYS A 35 9.21 -41.81 3.06
CA LYS A 35 10.54 -41.71 3.72
C LYS A 35 10.82 -40.32 4.31
N LYS A 36 10.25 -39.26 3.72
CA LYS A 36 10.39 -37.88 4.22
C LYS A 36 9.50 -37.62 5.44
N ASN A 37 8.28 -38.16 5.48
CA ASN A 37 7.42 -38.05 6.68
C ASN A 37 7.97 -38.85 7.86
N LYS A 38 8.56 -40.04 7.63
CA LYS A 38 9.15 -40.85 8.70
C LYS A 38 10.36 -40.19 9.38
N ARG A 39 11.11 -39.34 8.65
CA ARG A 39 12.21 -38.53 9.22
C ARG A 39 11.74 -37.25 9.92
N LYS A 40 10.51 -36.78 9.66
CA LYS A 40 10.00 -35.58 10.31
C LYS A 40 9.46 -35.92 11.71
N LEU A 41 8.81 -37.09 11.84
CA LEU A 41 8.31 -37.59 13.12
C LEU A 41 9.40 -38.02 14.11
N SER A 42 10.63 -38.31 13.66
CA SER A 42 11.73 -38.71 14.55
C SER A 42 12.53 -37.56 15.13
N VAL A 43 12.34 -36.32 14.64
CA VAL A 43 13.11 -35.14 15.12
C VAL A 43 12.34 -34.37 16.20
N ASP A 44 11.02 -34.54 16.27
CA ASP A 44 10.17 -33.83 17.22
C ASP A 44 10.10 -34.50 18.61
N HIS A 45 10.78 -35.63 18.82
CA HIS A 45 10.78 -36.36 20.10
C HIS A 45 12.07 -36.23 20.92
N GLU A 46 13.04 -35.44 20.48
CA GLU A 46 14.39 -35.38 21.09
C GLU A 46 14.80 -33.97 21.57
N LYS A 47 13.83 -33.09 21.84
CA LYS A 47 14.07 -31.69 22.23
C LYS A 47 13.27 -31.19 23.42
N ASN A 48 12.98 -32.06 24.39
CA ASN A 48 12.28 -31.64 25.60
C ASN A 48 12.79 -32.36 26.85
N THR A 49 14.07 -32.17 27.18
CA THR A 49 14.66 -32.42 28.50
C THR A 49 15.89 -31.52 28.68
N GLU A 50 16.03 -30.93 29.88
CA GLU A 50 17.12 -30.06 30.39
C GLU A 50 17.07 -28.57 29.98
N SER A 51 17.26 -27.59 30.87
CA SER A 51 17.42 -27.56 32.33
C SER A 51 17.33 -26.09 32.77
N THR A 52 16.61 -25.84 33.86
CA THR A 52 16.57 -24.58 34.61
C THR A 52 17.67 -24.61 35.69
N SER A 53 18.56 -23.61 35.70
CA SER A 53 19.37 -23.32 36.89
C SER A 53 19.80 -21.86 36.92
N ASP A 54 19.64 -21.29 38.10
CA ASP A 54 19.99 -19.96 38.59
C ASP A 54 21.33 -19.38 38.14
N LYS A 55 21.36 -18.03 38.07
CA LYS A 55 22.43 -17.22 38.65
C LYS A 55 22.00 -15.76 38.79
N THR A 56 21.65 -15.41 40.01
CA THR A 56 21.81 -14.08 40.61
C THR A 56 23.26 -13.64 40.55
N LEU A 57 23.55 -12.40 40.15
CA LEU A 57 24.69 -11.64 40.67
C LEU A 57 24.49 -10.14 40.45
N ASP A 58 24.62 -9.47 41.58
CA ASP A 58 24.66 -8.06 41.89
C ASP A 58 25.88 -7.37 41.26
N THR A 59 25.77 -6.09 40.89
CA THR A 59 26.82 -5.08 41.14
C THR A 59 26.32 -3.69 40.74
N SER A 60 26.12 -2.88 41.78
CA SER A 60 26.12 -1.42 41.79
C SER A 60 27.35 -0.79 41.11
N ARG A 61 27.15 0.31 40.37
CA ARG A 61 28.16 1.38 40.31
C ARG A 61 27.54 2.77 40.17
N ILE A 62 27.84 3.58 41.19
CA ILE A 62 27.56 5.00 41.38
C ILE A 62 28.69 5.83 40.77
N THR A 63 28.36 6.95 40.12
CA THR A 63 29.05 8.28 40.12
C THR A 63 28.14 9.24 39.32
N SER A 64 27.43 10.22 39.89
CA SER A 64 27.84 11.61 40.25
C SER A 64 28.62 12.31 39.10
N SER A 65 28.40 13.55 38.67
CA SER A 65 27.79 14.76 39.26
C SER A 65 27.86 15.93 38.23
N HIS A 66 27.20 17.06 38.57
CA HIS A 66 27.23 18.44 38.03
C HIS A 66 25.86 18.88 37.45
N LYS A 67 24.96 19.60 38.15
CA LYS A 67 25.01 20.94 38.82
C LYS A 67 25.50 22.02 37.83
N SER A 68 24.86 23.18 37.58
CA SER A 68 23.66 23.85 38.12
C SER A 68 23.44 25.20 37.41
N THR A 69 22.18 25.71 37.46
CA THR A 69 21.72 27.14 37.63
C THR A 69 22.06 28.16 36.52
N THR A 70 21.23 29.15 36.13
CA THR A 70 20.25 30.08 36.78
C THR A 70 19.25 30.58 35.70
N ALA A 71 17.93 30.68 35.91
CA ALA A 71 17.12 31.68 36.64
C ALA A 71 16.96 33.07 35.95
N ASN A 72 15.74 33.63 36.11
CA ASN A 72 15.15 34.91 35.65
C ASN A 72 14.23 34.78 34.40
N ASP A 73 13.01 35.30 34.35
CA ASP A 73 12.34 36.25 35.25
C ASP A 73 10.81 36.14 35.18
N LEU A 74 10.20 36.53 36.30
CA LEU A 74 8.78 36.66 36.54
C LEU A 74 8.22 37.86 35.75
N ASN A 75 6.98 37.74 35.24
CA ASN A 75 6.09 38.89 35.25
C ASN A 75 4.61 38.52 35.20
N ASP A 76 3.88 39.44 35.80
CA ASP A 76 2.70 39.28 36.62
C ASP A 76 1.38 39.33 35.84
N SER A 77 0.30 38.86 36.47
CA SER A 77 -1.08 38.79 35.97
C SER A 77 -1.76 40.19 35.95
N PRO A 78 -2.97 40.39 35.35
CA PRO A 78 -4.21 39.93 36.01
C PRO A 78 -5.38 39.49 35.08
N LYS A 79 -6.25 38.64 35.64
CA LYS A 79 -7.58 38.25 35.12
C LYS A 79 -8.65 39.35 35.41
N PRO A 80 -9.98 39.07 35.32
CA PRO A 80 -10.84 39.38 34.19
C PRO A 80 -11.94 40.43 34.53
N LYS A 81 -12.59 41.01 33.53
CA LYS A 81 -13.81 41.81 33.76
C LYS A 81 -15.01 41.26 32.98
N SER A 82 -16.11 41.18 33.72
CA SER A 82 -17.45 40.70 33.43
C SER A 82 -18.28 41.61 32.51
N ASN A 83 -19.43 41.07 32.10
CA ASN A 83 -20.59 41.67 31.42
C ASN A 83 -20.48 41.64 29.88
N LYS A 84 -21.51 41.30 29.10
CA LYS A 84 -22.95 41.51 29.29
C LYS A 84 -23.72 40.65 28.28
N LYS A 85 -24.86 40.09 28.72
CA LYS A 85 -25.93 39.51 27.90
C LYS A 85 -26.26 40.41 26.69
N ARG A 86 -26.31 39.83 25.49
CA ARG A 86 -27.18 40.32 24.42
C ARG A 86 -27.72 39.16 23.59
N LYS A 87 -29.05 39.12 23.54
CA LYS A 87 -29.94 38.13 22.95
C LYS A 87 -30.19 38.56 21.50
N THR A 88 -29.90 37.71 20.52
CA THR A 88 -30.31 37.93 19.12
C THR A 88 -30.54 36.59 18.44
N GLU A 89 -31.83 36.38 18.17
CA GLU A 89 -32.53 35.58 17.17
C GLU A 89 -31.70 34.62 16.31
N THR A 90 -32.06 33.33 16.41
CA THR A 90 -31.50 32.22 15.64
C THR A 90 -32.56 31.73 14.65
N SER A 91 -32.30 31.93 13.37
CA SER A 91 -32.95 31.26 12.25
C SER A 91 -32.46 29.81 12.13
N PRO A 92 -33.24 28.85 11.59
CA PRO A 92 -32.92 27.43 11.69
C PRO A 92 -31.77 27.06 10.74
N SER A 93 -30.59 26.82 11.32
CA SER A 93 -29.47 26.19 10.64
C SER A 93 -29.44 24.71 11.00
N GLU A 94 -29.66 23.89 9.97
CA GLU A 94 -29.61 22.44 9.95
C GLU A 94 -28.25 21.95 10.47
N SER A 95 -28.21 21.67 11.77
CA SER A 95 -27.03 21.12 12.44
C SER A 95 -26.88 19.66 12.05
N GLN A 96 -25.94 19.39 11.15
CA GLN A 96 -25.40 18.05 10.97
C GLN A 96 -24.77 17.63 12.30
N SER A 97 -25.41 16.66 12.94
CA SER A 97 -24.93 16.01 14.15
C SER A 97 -23.55 15.42 13.89
N LEU A 98 -22.50 16.04 14.46
CA LEU A 98 -21.26 15.34 14.76
C LEU A 98 -21.61 14.25 15.78
N THR A 99 -21.89 13.04 15.29
CA THR A 99 -21.79 11.84 16.11
C THR A 99 -20.32 11.68 16.47
N THR A 100 -19.99 12.06 17.70
CA THR A 100 -18.76 11.64 18.36
C THR A 100 -18.85 10.12 18.54
N GLU A 101 -18.35 9.38 17.55
CA GLU A 101 -18.12 7.95 17.70
C GLU A 101 -17.06 7.77 18.79
N THR A 102 -17.51 7.36 19.97
CA THR A 102 -16.68 6.97 21.10
C THR A 102 -15.91 5.71 20.74
N GLU A 103 -14.71 5.88 20.20
CA GLU A 103 -13.70 4.81 20.06
C GLU A 103 -13.11 4.48 21.44
N THR A 104 -13.70 3.52 22.16
CA THR A 104 -13.06 2.82 23.29
C THR A 104 -13.56 1.37 23.38
N THR A 105 -13.13 0.55 22.42
CA THR A 105 -13.07 -0.91 22.62
C THR A 105 -11.72 -1.37 22.11
N ASP A 106 -10.86 -1.89 22.99
CA ASP A 106 -9.49 -2.40 22.71
C ASP A 106 -9.45 -3.65 21.81
N GLY A 107 -10.52 -3.92 21.06
CA GLY A 107 -10.59 -5.00 20.08
C GLY A 107 -10.35 -4.51 18.65
N PRO A 108 -10.02 -5.41 17.71
CA PRO A 108 -10.02 -5.07 16.30
C PRO A 108 -11.40 -4.52 15.91
N PRO A 109 -11.48 -3.41 15.16
CA PRO A 109 -12.77 -2.91 14.72
C PRO A 109 -13.43 -3.96 13.83
N GLN A 110 -14.75 -4.10 13.95
CA GLN A 110 -15.49 -5.00 13.08
C GLN A 110 -15.51 -4.42 11.66
N TYR A 111 -14.72 -4.99 10.76
CA TYR A 111 -14.65 -4.55 9.37
C TYR A 111 -15.87 -5.01 8.57
N SER A 112 -16.37 -4.13 7.70
CA SER A 112 -17.48 -4.46 6.79
C SER A 112 -17.04 -5.28 5.56
N PHE A 113 -15.79 -5.73 5.53
CA PHE A 113 -15.13 -6.40 4.41
C PHE A 113 -14.11 -7.41 4.92
N GLN A 114 -13.65 -8.30 4.04
CA GLN A 114 -12.61 -9.27 4.38
C GLN A 114 -11.26 -8.57 4.53
N VAL A 115 -10.56 -8.87 5.61
CA VAL A 115 -9.27 -8.26 5.96
C VAL A 115 -8.12 -9.28 5.94
N ASP A 116 -6.94 -8.79 5.55
CA ASP A 116 -5.65 -9.44 5.78
C ASP A 116 -4.86 -8.55 6.76
N ASP A 117 -4.57 -9.07 7.96
CA ASP A 117 -3.88 -8.34 9.02
C ASP A 117 -2.52 -7.76 8.56
N THR A 118 -1.90 -8.36 7.53
CA THR A 118 -0.62 -7.89 7.00
C THR A 118 -0.72 -6.60 6.17
N ASP A 119 -1.92 -6.24 5.73
CA ASP A 119 -2.20 -4.99 5.01
C ASP A 119 -2.69 -3.86 5.91
N HIS A 120 -3.04 -4.14 7.18
CA HIS A 120 -3.49 -3.13 8.13
C HIS A 120 -2.33 -2.29 8.64
N CYS A 121 -2.00 -1.27 7.85
CA CYS A 121 -0.90 -0.36 8.09
C CYS A 121 -1.33 1.07 7.80
N GLU A 122 -1.18 1.92 8.80
CA GLU A 122 -1.52 3.33 8.71
C GLU A 122 -0.40 4.10 7.99
N THR A 123 -0.78 4.89 6.97
CA THR A 123 0.16 5.72 6.19
C THR A 123 0.78 6.81 7.08
N PRO A 124 2.10 7.01 7.08
CA PRO A 124 2.74 8.03 7.91
C PRO A 124 2.37 9.45 7.45
N VAL A 125 2.38 10.42 8.38
CA VAL A 125 2.01 11.81 8.08
C VAL A 125 2.97 12.45 7.07
N GLU A 126 4.23 12.03 7.07
CA GLU A 126 5.27 12.44 6.13
C GLU A 126 4.87 12.14 4.68
N ALA A 127 4.24 10.98 4.42
CA ALA A 127 3.78 10.66 3.08
C ALA A 127 2.67 11.61 2.60
N TYR A 128 1.80 12.07 3.49
CA TYR A 128 0.79 13.08 3.14
C TYR A 128 1.38 14.48 3.00
N ARG A 129 2.42 14.83 3.78
CA ARG A 129 3.16 16.10 3.61
C ARG A 129 3.79 16.21 2.24
N ASP A 130 4.25 15.08 1.70
CA ASP A 130 4.82 15.00 0.36
C ASP A 130 3.80 15.30 -0.77
N LEU A 131 2.51 15.39 -0.44
CA LEU A 131 1.45 15.76 -1.40
C LEU A 131 1.06 17.24 -1.34
N LEU A 132 1.58 18.04 -0.41
CA LEU A 132 1.06 19.38 -0.13
C LEU A 132 1.06 20.29 -1.36
N ASP A 133 2.16 20.34 -2.13
CA ASP A 133 2.22 21.20 -3.32
C ASP A 133 1.20 20.76 -4.39
N VAL A 134 1.02 19.45 -4.56
CA VAL A 134 0.04 18.89 -5.51
C VAL A 134 -1.38 19.24 -5.07
N LEU A 135 -1.70 19.05 -3.79
CA LEU A 135 -3.02 19.31 -3.24
C LEU A 135 -3.34 20.80 -3.23
N ASP A 136 -2.37 21.68 -2.98
CA ASP A 136 -2.54 23.12 -3.08
C ASP A 136 -2.78 23.58 -4.52
N LYS A 137 -2.13 22.95 -5.50
CA LYS A 137 -2.43 23.19 -6.92
C LYS A 137 -3.85 22.73 -7.27
N ILE A 138 -4.28 21.57 -6.78
CA ILE A 138 -5.66 21.10 -6.95
C ILE A 138 -6.65 22.09 -6.32
N CYS A 139 -6.43 22.50 -5.07
CA CYS A 139 -7.21 23.51 -4.36
C CYS A 139 -7.36 24.80 -5.19
N LYS A 140 -6.24 25.37 -5.66
CA LYS A 140 -6.23 26.57 -6.50
C LYS A 140 -7.05 26.38 -7.77
N SER A 141 -6.91 25.25 -8.46
CA SER A 141 -7.64 24.98 -9.71
C SER A 141 -9.16 24.81 -9.52
N LEU A 142 -9.58 24.39 -8.34
CA LEU A 142 -10.99 24.19 -7.98
C LEU A 142 -11.57 25.39 -7.22
N ASN A 143 -10.77 26.44 -6.99
CA ASN A 143 -11.11 27.57 -6.12
C ASN A 143 -11.61 27.12 -4.73
N LYS A 144 -10.92 26.14 -4.15
CA LYS A 144 -11.20 25.59 -2.81
C LYS A 144 -10.04 25.86 -1.87
N THR A 145 -10.35 26.03 -0.59
CA THR A 145 -9.34 25.99 0.48
C THR A 145 -9.01 24.53 0.80
N ARG A 146 -7.89 24.27 1.51
CA ARG A 146 -7.56 22.91 1.99
C ARG A 146 -8.71 22.28 2.78
N ALA A 147 -9.32 23.05 3.68
CA ALA A 147 -10.43 22.59 4.51
C ALA A 147 -11.66 22.15 3.70
N LYS A 148 -11.90 22.78 2.53
CA LYS A 148 -13.03 22.49 1.64
C LYS A 148 -12.73 21.47 0.54
N LEU A 149 -11.48 21.04 0.38
CA LEU A 149 -11.11 20.03 -0.62
C LEU A 149 -11.61 18.67 -0.15
N LEU A 150 -12.52 18.06 -0.92
CA LEU A 150 -13.09 16.75 -0.61
C LEU A 150 -12.09 15.65 -1.00
N VAL A 151 -11.35 15.16 -0.02
CA VAL A 151 -10.41 14.04 -0.19
C VAL A 151 -11.13 12.73 0.08
N TYR A 152 -11.02 11.76 -0.82
CA TYR A 152 -11.56 10.42 -0.62
C TYR A 152 -10.45 9.38 -0.51
N ASP A 153 -10.47 8.60 0.57
CA ASP A 153 -9.68 7.38 0.74
C ASP A 153 -10.63 6.18 0.94
N PRO A 154 -10.77 5.30 -0.07
CA PRO A 154 -11.72 4.20 -0.04
C PRO A 154 -11.26 3.02 0.83
N TYR A 155 -9.97 2.93 1.19
CA TYR A 155 -9.47 1.79 1.96
C TYR A 155 -9.37 2.18 3.44
N TYR A 156 -10.23 1.57 4.25
CA TYR A 156 -10.31 1.85 5.68
C TYR A 156 -9.36 0.95 6.48
N CYS A 157 -8.47 1.57 7.26
CA CYS A 157 -7.62 0.86 8.22
C CYS A 157 -8.12 1.10 9.65
N ASN A 158 -7.83 2.27 10.21
CA ASN A 158 -8.33 2.69 11.53
C ASN A 158 -8.71 4.19 11.53
N GLY A 159 -9.11 4.72 10.38
CA GLY A 159 -9.49 6.13 10.22
C GLY A 159 -8.36 7.15 10.37
N GLY A 160 -7.10 6.74 10.56
CA GLY A 160 -5.99 7.63 10.89
C GLY A 160 -5.67 8.65 9.80
N VAL A 161 -6.01 8.36 8.54
CA VAL A 161 -5.91 9.29 7.40
C VAL A 161 -6.64 10.61 7.66
N LYS A 162 -7.84 10.58 8.26
CA LYS A 162 -8.63 11.79 8.57
C LYS A 162 -7.87 12.72 9.51
N ARG A 163 -7.34 12.18 10.61
CA ARG A 163 -6.58 12.95 11.59
C ARG A 163 -5.28 13.52 11.00
N LYS A 164 -4.55 12.72 10.22
CA LYS A 164 -3.27 13.12 9.63
C LYS A 164 -3.46 14.21 8.58
N LEU A 165 -4.39 14.04 7.65
CA LEU A 165 -4.72 15.07 6.66
C LEU A 165 -5.34 16.31 7.31
N GLY A 166 -6.18 16.13 8.34
CA GLY A 166 -6.71 17.23 9.14
C GLY A 166 -5.60 18.08 9.79
N SER A 167 -4.55 17.45 10.32
CA SER A 167 -3.39 18.17 10.86
C SER A 167 -2.60 18.99 9.82
N LEU A 168 -2.84 18.75 8.53
CA LEU A 168 -2.26 19.47 7.41
C LEU A 168 -3.23 20.52 6.79
N GLY A 169 -4.43 20.68 7.40
CA GLY A 169 -5.47 21.62 7.01
C GLY A 169 -6.55 21.05 6.08
N PHE A 170 -6.54 19.75 5.80
CA PHE A 170 -7.57 19.08 4.99
C PHE A 170 -8.64 18.47 5.90
N GLU A 171 -9.69 19.23 6.18
CA GLU A 171 -10.75 18.85 7.12
C GLU A 171 -11.81 17.96 6.47
N SER A 172 -12.03 18.09 5.16
CA SER A 172 -13.05 17.33 4.43
C SER A 172 -12.52 16.00 3.88
N VAL A 173 -12.26 15.04 4.76
CA VAL A 173 -11.71 13.71 4.41
C VAL A 173 -12.76 12.61 4.59
N ILE A 174 -13.06 11.91 3.50
CA ILE A 174 -13.97 10.77 3.46
C ILE A 174 -13.15 9.48 3.56
N ASN A 175 -13.25 8.81 4.71
CA ASN A 175 -12.71 7.47 4.95
C ASN A 175 -13.68 6.76 5.90
N ARG A 176 -14.35 5.71 5.41
CA ARG A 176 -15.45 5.03 6.11
C ARG A 176 -15.15 3.54 6.10
N ASN A 177 -15.50 2.84 7.18
CA ASN A 177 -15.45 1.38 7.24
C ASN A 177 -16.54 0.78 6.32
N ARG A 178 -16.26 0.79 5.01
CA ARG A 178 -17.12 0.31 3.91
C ARG A 178 -16.26 -0.49 2.94
N ASP A 179 -16.87 -1.46 2.27
CA ASP A 179 -16.20 -2.19 1.20
C ASP A 179 -16.19 -1.33 -0.08
N PHE A 180 -15.00 -0.92 -0.50
CA PHE A 180 -14.82 -0.10 -1.70
C PHE A 180 -15.40 -0.74 -2.98
N TYR A 181 -15.26 -2.06 -3.15
CA TYR A 181 -15.74 -2.71 -4.36
C TYR A 181 -17.25 -2.87 -4.35
N GLN A 182 -17.82 -3.14 -3.18
CA GLN A 182 -19.26 -3.10 -3.00
C GLN A 182 -19.81 -1.70 -3.31
N ASP A 183 -19.13 -0.63 -2.88
CA ASP A 183 -19.52 0.74 -3.18
C ASP A 183 -19.46 1.05 -4.70
N ILE A 184 -18.50 0.48 -5.44
CA ILE A 184 -18.45 0.57 -6.91
C ILE A 184 -19.66 -0.15 -7.52
N GLU A 185 -19.93 -1.39 -7.11
CA GLU A 185 -21.01 -2.22 -7.64
C GLU A 185 -22.39 -1.63 -7.36
N ASN A 186 -22.59 -1.05 -6.17
CA ASN A 186 -23.84 -0.43 -5.74
C ASN A 186 -24.00 1.01 -6.24
N HIS A 187 -23.00 1.58 -6.92
CA HIS A 187 -22.94 3.00 -7.31
C HIS A 187 -23.04 3.97 -6.11
N GLU A 188 -22.45 3.60 -4.98
CA GLU A 188 -22.46 4.36 -3.71
C GLU A 188 -21.17 5.13 -3.45
N ILE A 189 -20.30 5.27 -4.47
CA ILE A 189 -19.09 6.07 -4.37
C ILE A 189 -19.45 7.53 -4.07
N PRO A 190 -18.94 8.11 -2.96
CA PRO A 190 -19.27 9.47 -2.56
C PRO A 190 -18.70 10.49 -3.56
N ALA A 191 -19.31 11.66 -3.65
CA ALA A 191 -18.72 12.77 -4.38
C ALA A 191 -17.39 13.21 -3.73
N TYR A 192 -16.33 13.33 -4.53
CA TYR A 192 -15.00 13.76 -4.09
C TYR A 192 -14.31 14.63 -5.14
N ASP A 193 -13.32 15.41 -4.71
CA ASP A 193 -12.46 16.22 -5.59
C ASP A 193 -11.20 15.47 -6.01
N VAL A 194 -10.56 14.78 -5.05
CA VAL A 194 -9.33 14.01 -5.27
C VAL A 194 -9.42 12.67 -4.53
N LEU A 195 -8.94 11.62 -5.18
CA LEU A 195 -8.79 10.29 -4.59
C LEU A 195 -7.36 10.13 -4.07
N ILE A 196 -7.17 9.96 -2.77
CA ILE A 196 -5.85 9.75 -2.15
C ILE A 196 -5.91 8.46 -1.37
N THR A 197 -5.00 7.52 -1.64
CA THR A 197 -5.02 6.26 -0.90
C THR A 197 -3.69 5.53 -0.88
N ASN A 198 -3.54 4.67 0.13
CA ASN A 198 -2.54 3.63 0.26
C ASN A 198 -3.28 2.28 0.32
N PRO A 199 -3.57 1.66 -0.84
CA PRO A 199 -4.39 0.45 -0.87
C PRO A 199 -3.65 -0.72 -0.20
N PRO A 200 -4.37 -1.80 0.18
CA PRO A 200 -3.74 -3.06 0.54
C PRO A 200 -2.79 -3.53 -0.56
N TYR A 201 -1.63 -4.07 -0.16
CA TYR A 201 -0.59 -4.51 -1.11
C TYR A 201 -0.72 -5.99 -1.46
N SER A 202 -1.53 -6.74 -0.73
CA SER A 202 -1.90 -8.10 -1.08
C SER A 202 -2.99 -8.15 -2.18
N GLY A 203 -3.34 -9.37 -2.58
CA GLY A 203 -4.51 -9.62 -3.44
C GLY A 203 -4.50 -8.90 -4.80
N VAL A 204 -5.68 -8.38 -5.17
CA VAL A 204 -5.97 -7.78 -6.48
C VAL A 204 -6.22 -6.27 -6.42
N HIS A 205 -5.95 -5.65 -5.26
CA HIS A 205 -6.44 -4.32 -4.95
C HIS A 205 -5.86 -3.23 -5.87
N MET A 206 -4.55 -3.32 -6.16
CA MET A 206 -3.86 -2.39 -7.07
C MET A 206 -4.41 -2.46 -8.51
N GLU A 207 -4.70 -3.66 -9.02
CA GLU A 207 -5.26 -3.84 -10.37
C GLU A 207 -6.69 -3.29 -10.42
N LYS A 208 -7.55 -3.64 -9.45
CA LYS A 208 -8.92 -3.13 -9.38
C LYS A 208 -8.96 -1.60 -9.24
N LEU A 209 -8.07 -1.02 -8.43
CA LEU A 209 -7.98 0.44 -8.25
C LEU A 209 -7.60 1.17 -9.54
N LEU A 210 -6.62 0.66 -10.29
CA LEU A 210 -6.24 1.20 -11.60
C LEU A 210 -7.37 1.05 -12.62
N SER A 211 -8.09 -0.08 -12.61
CA SER A 211 -9.27 -0.28 -13.43
C SER A 211 -10.39 0.72 -13.09
N PHE A 212 -10.61 1.01 -11.81
CA PHE A 212 -11.60 2.00 -11.37
C PHE A 212 -11.31 3.39 -11.92
N VAL A 213 -10.09 3.92 -11.76
CA VAL A 213 -9.76 5.27 -12.26
C VAL A 213 -9.66 5.38 -13.78
N ASN A 214 -9.41 4.26 -14.46
CA ASN A 214 -9.39 4.20 -15.93
C ASN A 214 -10.77 3.84 -16.53
N ALA A 215 -11.77 3.53 -15.71
CA ALA A 215 -13.10 3.18 -16.18
C ALA A 215 -13.68 4.38 -16.96
N SER A 216 -13.68 4.27 -18.29
CA SER A 216 -14.32 5.25 -19.15
C SER A 216 -15.83 5.05 -19.02
N ASN A 217 -16.51 6.01 -18.41
CA ASN A 217 -17.98 6.08 -18.37
C ASN A 217 -18.55 6.35 -19.78
N LYS A 218 -18.38 5.42 -20.73
CA LYS A 218 -18.89 5.52 -22.10
C LYS A 218 -20.41 5.31 -22.16
N ASN A 219 -20.98 4.58 -21.21
CA ASN A 219 -22.42 4.29 -21.16
C ASN A 219 -23.22 5.22 -20.22
N ASP A 220 -22.55 6.03 -19.41
CA ASP A 220 -23.19 6.88 -18.39
C ASP A 220 -23.69 8.22 -18.90
N ARG A 221 -23.44 8.58 -20.18
CA ARG A 221 -24.05 9.78 -20.79
C ARG A 221 -25.58 9.74 -20.80
N LYS A 222 -26.21 8.57 -20.66
CA LYS A 222 -27.68 8.39 -20.64
C LYS A 222 -28.27 8.23 -19.23
N LYS A 223 -27.47 8.14 -18.17
CA LYS A 223 -27.96 8.14 -16.78
C LYS A 223 -27.29 9.28 -16.01
N ASN A 224 -27.75 10.50 -16.28
CA ASN A 224 -27.62 11.63 -15.36
C ASN A 224 -28.47 11.37 -14.09
N ALA A 225 -28.29 10.23 -13.44
CA ALA A 225 -28.69 10.11 -12.05
C ALA A 225 -27.79 11.09 -11.29
N LYS A 226 -28.38 12.15 -10.74
CA LYS A 226 -27.73 13.09 -9.83
C LYS A 226 -26.95 12.26 -8.79
N GLY A 227 -25.62 12.18 -8.92
CA GLY A 227 -24.77 11.48 -7.96
C GLY A 227 -23.73 10.53 -8.55
N SER A 228 -23.82 10.08 -9.83
CA SER A 228 -22.81 9.17 -10.38
C SER A 228 -21.44 9.87 -10.50
N VAL A 229 -20.46 9.38 -9.75
CA VAL A 229 -19.08 9.87 -9.83
C VAL A 229 -18.41 9.24 -11.03
N ASN A 230 -18.03 10.05 -12.02
CA ASN A 230 -17.10 9.63 -13.05
C ASN A 230 -15.67 9.72 -12.50
N PRO A 231 -14.99 8.60 -12.21
CA PRO A 231 -13.61 8.63 -11.74
C PRO A 231 -12.64 9.04 -12.85
N HIS A 232 -13.04 8.89 -14.12
CA HIS A 232 -12.22 9.29 -15.27
C HIS A 232 -11.97 10.80 -15.24
N ASN A 233 -10.70 11.19 -15.39
CA ASN A 233 -10.18 12.57 -15.29
C ASN A 233 -10.21 13.22 -13.90
N LYS A 234 -10.67 12.56 -12.83
CA LYS A 234 -10.48 13.09 -11.49
C LYS A 234 -9.02 12.90 -11.04
N PRO A 235 -8.43 13.88 -10.34
CA PRO A 235 -7.13 13.70 -9.72
C PRO A 235 -7.10 12.49 -8.79
N TRP A 236 -6.02 11.72 -8.88
CA TRP A 236 -5.75 10.61 -7.98
C TRP A 236 -4.28 10.52 -7.62
N LEU A 237 -4.01 10.16 -6.36
CA LEU A 237 -2.69 10.08 -5.75
C LEU A 237 -2.62 8.75 -5.00
N PHE A 238 -1.90 7.78 -5.57
CA PHE A 238 -1.81 6.43 -5.02
C PHE A 238 -0.44 6.14 -4.47
N LEU A 239 -0.36 5.80 -3.19
CA LEU A 239 0.88 5.33 -2.57
C LEU A 239 1.02 3.84 -2.84
N LEU A 240 1.80 3.50 -3.87
CA LEU A 240 1.94 2.13 -4.33
C LEU A 240 3.38 1.62 -4.17
N PRO A 241 3.58 0.31 -4.00
CA PRO A 241 4.91 -0.26 -3.92
C PRO A 241 5.59 -0.22 -5.30
N HIS A 242 6.91 -0.08 -5.30
CA HIS A 242 7.72 0.08 -6.52
C HIS A 242 7.50 -1.02 -7.57
N PHE A 243 7.05 -2.21 -7.19
CA PHE A 243 6.86 -3.28 -8.17
C PHE A 243 5.66 -3.03 -9.08
N VAL A 244 4.72 -2.14 -8.73
CA VAL A 244 3.46 -1.98 -9.47
C VAL A 244 3.70 -1.54 -10.91
N TYR A 245 4.62 -0.59 -11.14
CA TYR A 245 4.87 -0.08 -12.49
C TYR A 245 5.47 -1.13 -13.44
N THR A 246 5.95 -2.25 -12.90
CA THR A 246 6.53 -3.38 -13.65
C THR A 246 5.51 -4.48 -13.98
N LYS A 247 4.27 -4.35 -13.52
CA LYS A 247 3.24 -5.40 -13.68
C LYS A 247 2.47 -5.22 -14.97
N ASP A 248 2.07 -6.33 -15.57
CA ASP A 248 1.27 -6.33 -16.80
C ASP A 248 -0.05 -5.59 -16.64
N TYR A 249 -0.71 -5.70 -15.49
CA TYR A 249 -1.96 -4.99 -15.23
C TYR A 249 -1.78 -3.47 -15.25
N TYR A 250 -0.64 -2.97 -14.78
CA TYR A 250 -0.32 -1.54 -14.83
C TYR A 250 -0.17 -1.10 -16.28
N HIS A 251 0.62 -1.83 -17.06
CA HIS A 251 0.78 -1.53 -18.49
C HIS A 251 -0.54 -1.62 -19.26
N ARG A 252 -1.41 -2.58 -18.94
CA ARG A 252 -2.76 -2.71 -19.53
C ARG A 252 -3.62 -1.50 -19.20
N ALA A 253 -3.64 -1.06 -17.93
CA ALA A 253 -4.40 0.11 -17.50
C ALA A 253 -3.94 1.38 -18.25
N LEU A 254 -2.65 1.48 -18.59
CA LEU A 254 -2.08 2.65 -19.28
C LEU A 254 -2.04 2.56 -20.81
N LYS A 255 -2.65 1.54 -21.43
CA LYS A 255 -2.71 1.46 -22.90
C LYS A 255 -3.54 2.60 -23.52
N SER A 256 -4.42 3.25 -22.76
CA SER A 256 -5.10 4.47 -23.18
C SER A 256 -4.09 5.63 -23.28
N LYS A 257 -3.81 6.09 -24.51
CA LYS A 257 -2.86 7.19 -24.79
C LYS A 257 -2.96 8.40 -23.85
N PRO A 258 -4.15 8.94 -23.49
CA PRO A 258 -4.19 10.12 -22.63
C PRO A 258 -3.65 9.86 -21.20
N LEU A 259 -3.84 8.67 -20.63
CA LEU A 259 -3.45 8.42 -19.24
C LEU A 259 -1.94 8.22 -19.08
N LYS A 260 -1.31 7.55 -20.05
CA LYS A 260 0.13 7.27 -20.03
C LYS A 260 0.97 8.55 -19.95
N ASP A 261 0.57 9.58 -20.69
CA ASP A 261 1.32 10.84 -20.77
C ASP A 261 0.97 11.80 -19.64
N GLN A 262 0.05 11.45 -18.74
CA GLN A 262 -0.42 12.31 -17.64
C GLN A 262 0.01 11.82 -16.27
N ILE A 263 0.39 10.54 -16.15
CA ILE A 263 0.92 10.02 -14.90
C ILE A 263 2.34 10.54 -14.68
N TYR A 264 2.66 10.78 -13.42
CA TYR A 264 3.99 11.05 -12.92
C TYR A 264 4.17 10.44 -11.53
N PHE A 265 5.39 10.49 -11.01
CA PHE A 265 5.73 9.93 -9.71
C PHE A 265 6.38 10.98 -8.82
N LEU A 266 6.02 10.97 -7.54
CA LEU A 266 6.73 11.68 -6.48
C LEU A 266 7.40 10.63 -5.59
N VAL A 267 8.73 10.57 -5.69
CA VAL A 267 9.55 9.55 -5.06
C VAL A 267 10.29 10.16 -3.89
N PRO A 268 10.05 9.70 -2.64
CA PRO A 268 10.73 10.27 -1.49
C PRO A 268 12.23 9.95 -1.53
N GLU A 269 13.03 10.75 -0.83
CA GLU A 269 14.44 10.44 -0.60
C GLU A 269 14.62 9.31 0.41
N VAL A 270 13.66 9.16 1.33
CA VAL A 270 13.67 8.14 2.39
C VAL A 270 12.41 7.30 2.28
N ARG A 271 12.55 5.99 2.50
CA ARG A 271 11.40 5.08 2.47
C ARG A 271 10.41 5.42 3.58
N TYR A 272 9.13 5.39 3.24
CA TYR A 272 8.08 5.45 4.23
C TYR A 272 8.11 4.24 5.15
N SER A 273 7.87 4.48 6.44
CA SER A 273 7.69 3.46 7.45
C SER A 273 6.25 3.49 7.93
N TYR A 274 5.58 2.36 7.80
CA TYR A 274 4.18 2.18 8.14
C TYR A 274 4.05 1.66 9.56
N VAL A 275 3.01 2.11 10.25
CA VAL A 275 2.70 1.72 11.63
C VAL A 275 1.43 0.88 11.58
N PRO A 276 1.45 -0.39 11.98
CA PRO A 276 0.21 -1.14 12.12
C PRO A 276 -0.60 -0.61 13.33
N PRO A 277 -1.93 -0.74 13.32
CA PRO A 277 -2.75 -0.45 14.50
C PRO A 277 -2.33 -1.26 15.73
N SER A 278 -2.57 -0.73 16.92
CA SER A 278 -2.21 -1.39 18.20
C SER A 278 -2.77 -2.81 18.32
N TRP A 279 -4.02 -3.01 17.90
CA TRP A 279 -4.66 -4.33 17.93
C TRP A 279 -3.99 -5.38 17.03
N VAL A 280 -3.23 -4.96 16.01
CA VAL A 280 -2.42 -5.89 15.18
C VAL A 280 -1.21 -6.37 15.98
N GLU A 281 -0.60 -5.52 16.82
CA GLU A 281 0.54 -5.88 17.66
C GLU A 281 0.16 -6.92 18.72
N ASP A 282 -1.06 -6.82 19.28
CA ASP A 282 -1.58 -7.71 20.32
C ASP A 282 -2.12 -9.04 19.78
N SER A 283 -2.39 -9.12 18.48
CA SER A 283 -2.87 -10.34 17.85
C SER A 283 -1.77 -11.42 17.84
N LYS A 284 -1.94 -12.45 18.68
CA LYS A 284 -1.07 -13.63 18.73
C LYS A 284 -1.06 -14.34 17.37
N GLY A 285 -0.15 -13.95 16.48
CA GLY A 285 -0.01 -14.56 15.16
C GLY A 285 0.10 -13.58 13.99
N SER A 286 -0.07 -12.26 14.20
CA SER A 286 0.18 -11.32 13.11
C SER A 286 1.62 -11.44 12.60
N THR A 287 1.74 -11.53 11.28
CA THR A 287 3.03 -11.52 10.57
C THR A 287 3.36 -10.15 9.97
N ALA A 288 2.52 -9.15 10.23
CA ALA A 288 2.69 -7.78 9.73
C ALA A 288 4.00 -7.14 10.18
N LEU A 289 4.43 -7.48 11.41
CA LEU A 289 5.70 -7.04 11.99
C LEU A 289 6.63 -8.23 12.18
N SER A 290 7.89 -8.06 11.78
CA SER A 290 8.95 -8.95 12.25
C SER A 290 9.12 -8.76 13.77
N LYS A 291 9.31 -9.85 14.52
CA LYS A 291 9.53 -9.83 15.98
C LYS A 291 10.41 -8.65 16.42
N GLY A 292 9.90 -7.81 17.33
CA GLY A 292 10.61 -6.69 17.93
C GLY A 292 10.63 -5.38 17.11
N LYS A 293 9.87 -5.27 16.02
CA LYS A 293 9.70 -4.00 15.29
C LYS A 293 8.31 -3.42 15.50
N THR A 294 8.21 -2.11 15.59
CA THR A 294 6.97 -1.32 15.69
C THR A 294 6.54 -0.69 14.35
N LYS A 295 7.37 -0.86 13.32
CA LYS A 295 7.13 -0.33 11.97
C LYS A 295 7.50 -1.36 10.92
N THR A 296 6.82 -1.28 9.78
CA THR A 296 7.10 -2.09 8.60
C THR A 296 7.32 -1.20 7.38
N ALA A 297 8.19 -1.65 6.48
CA ALA A 297 8.44 -1.03 5.19
C ALA A 297 8.76 -2.16 4.21
N PRO A 298 7.78 -3.02 3.88
CA PRO A 298 8.05 -4.27 3.18
C PRO A 298 8.61 -4.03 1.77
N PHE A 299 8.28 -2.87 1.19
CA PHE A 299 8.76 -2.43 -0.11
C PHE A 299 9.01 -0.90 -0.09
N PRO A 300 9.99 -0.39 -0.87
CA PRO A 300 9.96 0.99 -1.30
C PRO A 300 8.60 1.28 -1.96
N SER A 301 7.99 2.39 -1.56
CA SER A 301 6.70 2.88 -2.04
C SER A 301 6.83 4.37 -2.33
N PHE A 302 6.05 4.84 -3.29
CA PHE A 302 6.04 6.23 -3.73
C PHE A 302 4.70 6.56 -4.37
N TRP A 303 4.46 7.86 -4.56
CA TRP A 303 3.19 8.33 -5.09
C TRP A 303 3.15 8.19 -6.60
N TYR A 304 2.10 7.53 -7.09
CA TYR A 304 1.67 7.50 -8.47
C TYR A 304 0.60 8.57 -8.59
N CYS A 305 0.85 9.58 -9.42
CA CYS A 305 0.05 10.79 -9.43
C CYS A 305 -0.55 11.02 -10.81
N HIS A 306 -1.80 11.45 -10.81
CA HIS A 306 -2.51 12.02 -11.94
C HIS A 306 -3.33 13.20 -11.45
N THR A 307 -3.19 14.34 -12.12
CA THR A 307 -3.89 15.57 -11.73
C THR A 307 -4.96 15.97 -12.74
N GLY A 308 -5.32 15.08 -13.68
CA GLY A 308 -6.21 15.41 -14.79
C GLY A 308 -5.55 16.27 -15.86
N ASN A 309 -6.33 16.65 -16.88
CA ASN A 309 -5.84 17.38 -18.05
C ASN A 309 -5.60 18.89 -17.80
N LYS A 310 -5.77 19.35 -16.55
CA LYS A 310 -5.85 20.77 -16.22
C LYS A 310 -4.50 21.39 -15.82
N PHE A 311 -3.45 20.59 -15.64
CA PHE A 311 -2.18 21.08 -15.11
C PHE A 311 -1.04 20.89 -16.12
N PRO A 312 -0.36 21.96 -16.54
CA PRO A 312 0.82 21.83 -17.39
C PRO A 312 1.95 21.15 -16.61
N LYS A 313 2.65 20.18 -17.19
CA LYS A 313 3.73 19.47 -16.47
C LYS A 313 4.91 20.36 -16.06
N SER A 314 5.07 21.55 -16.64
CA SER A 314 6.18 22.46 -16.33
C SER A 314 6.26 22.82 -14.85
N TRP A 315 5.12 23.01 -14.17
CA TRP A 315 5.14 23.38 -12.75
C TRP A 315 5.78 22.30 -11.87
N LEU A 316 5.71 21.03 -12.26
CA LEU A 316 6.38 19.94 -11.54
C LEU A 316 7.89 20.10 -11.62
N THR A 317 8.40 20.45 -12.81
CA THR A 317 9.81 20.75 -13.00
C THR A 317 10.23 21.98 -12.22
N ASP A 318 9.40 23.03 -12.21
CA ASP A 318 9.68 24.27 -11.45
C ASP A 318 9.70 24.02 -9.93
N THR A 319 8.86 23.10 -9.44
CA THR A 319 8.70 22.81 -8.01
C THR A 319 9.74 21.82 -7.50
N TYR A 320 9.96 20.72 -8.24
CA TYR A 320 10.76 19.58 -7.78
C TYR A 320 12.10 19.43 -8.52
N GLY A 321 12.33 20.22 -9.57
CA GLY A 321 13.50 20.12 -10.43
C GLY A 321 13.29 19.19 -11.63
N PRO A 322 14.33 18.99 -12.45
CA PRO A 322 14.24 18.17 -13.66
C PRO A 322 13.83 16.72 -13.32
N THR A 323 13.08 16.11 -14.22
CA THR A 323 12.70 14.70 -14.08
C THR A 323 13.93 13.80 -13.97
N GLY A 324 13.88 12.82 -13.06
CA GLY A 324 14.98 11.87 -12.85
C GLY A 324 16.18 12.44 -12.10
N SER A 325 16.07 13.65 -11.55
CA SER A 325 17.13 14.23 -10.72
C SER A 325 17.40 13.39 -9.47
N PHE A 326 18.68 13.29 -9.10
CA PHE A 326 19.10 12.54 -7.92
C PHE A 326 18.64 13.19 -6.60
N ARG A 327 18.38 14.50 -6.60
CA ARG A 327 17.87 15.28 -5.46
C ARG A 327 16.86 16.30 -5.97
N SER A 328 15.99 16.76 -5.08
CA SER A 328 15.17 17.94 -5.38
C SER A 328 16.08 19.15 -5.65
N SER A 329 15.68 20.00 -6.60
CA SER A 329 16.31 21.32 -6.76
C SER A 329 16.07 22.22 -5.56
N ASN A 330 14.98 21.99 -4.82
CA ASN A 330 14.65 22.74 -3.64
C ASN A 330 15.04 21.94 -2.38
N PRO A 331 16.02 22.40 -1.58
CA PRO A 331 16.50 21.66 -0.40
C PRO A 331 15.45 21.46 0.68
N THR A 332 14.33 22.20 0.64
CA THR A 332 13.21 21.99 1.57
C THR A 332 12.34 20.80 1.19
N HIS A 333 12.37 20.34 -0.07
CA HIS A 333 11.58 19.21 -0.54
C HIS A 333 12.47 17.96 -0.53
N LYS A 334 12.03 16.93 0.19
CA LYS A 334 12.69 15.61 0.21
C LYS A 334 12.10 14.67 -0.83
N LEU A 335 11.68 15.23 -1.96
CA LEU A 335 10.99 14.54 -3.04
C LEU A 335 11.74 14.69 -4.36
N ARG A 336 11.76 13.59 -5.10
CA ARG A 336 12.24 13.52 -6.48
C ARG A 336 11.07 13.34 -7.41
N TYR A 337 11.07 14.08 -8.51
CA TYR A 337 10.06 14.00 -9.55
C TYR A 337 10.52 13.05 -10.67
N ALA A 338 9.64 12.14 -11.07
CA ALA A 338 9.82 11.29 -12.24
C ALA A 338 8.60 11.42 -13.16
N SER A 339 8.84 11.87 -14.38
CA SER A 339 7.81 12.08 -15.40
C SER A 339 7.35 10.78 -16.07
N CYS A 340 8.19 9.75 -16.00
CA CYS A 340 7.92 8.41 -16.51
C CYS A 340 8.64 7.34 -15.67
N THR A 341 8.38 6.06 -15.93
CA THR A 341 8.95 4.95 -15.15
C THR A 341 10.48 4.83 -15.29
N ASN A 342 11.05 5.32 -16.39
CA ASN A 342 12.50 5.29 -16.60
C ASN A 342 13.22 6.26 -15.67
N ASP A 343 12.57 7.40 -15.38
CA ASP A 343 13.08 8.48 -14.54
C ASP A 343 12.99 8.17 -13.04
N ILE A 344 12.37 7.05 -12.65
CA ILE A 344 12.33 6.64 -11.24
C ILE A 344 13.77 6.43 -10.75
N PRO A 345 14.17 7.02 -9.61
CA PRO A 345 15.50 6.88 -9.06
C PRO A 345 15.91 5.43 -8.82
N ARG A 346 17.17 5.13 -9.11
CA ARG A 346 17.73 3.77 -9.07
C ARG A 346 17.50 3.08 -7.72
N ASP A 347 17.71 3.79 -6.63
CA ASP A 347 17.56 3.33 -5.24
C ASP A 347 16.12 2.97 -4.84
N PHE A 348 15.13 3.38 -5.63
CA PHE A 348 13.72 3.01 -5.46
C PHE A 348 13.22 1.96 -6.45
N LYS A 349 14.08 1.47 -7.37
CA LYS A 349 13.75 0.33 -8.23
C LYS A 349 14.05 -0.99 -7.50
N GLY A 350 13.15 -1.96 -7.66
CA GLY A 350 13.15 -3.20 -6.88
C GLY A 350 14.34 -4.13 -7.09
N GLU A 351 15.05 -3.95 -8.20
CA GLU A 351 16.28 -4.65 -8.53
C GLU A 351 17.50 -4.12 -7.74
N PHE A 352 17.42 -2.90 -7.21
CA PHE A 352 18.48 -2.27 -6.40
C PHE A 352 18.08 -2.12 -4.93
N ASP A 353 16.93 -2.65 -4.52
CA ASP A 353 16.50 -2.63 -3.13
C ASP A 353 17.44 -3.48 -2.25
N GLU A 354 18.28 -2.80 -1.46
CA GLU A 354 19.25 -3.43 -0.56
C GLU A 354 18.60 -4.23 0.58
N THR A 355 17.38 -3.86 0.98
CA THR A 355 16.63 -4.56 2.05
C THR A 355 16.04 -5.88 1.56
N LYS A 356 15.97 -6.09 0.24
CA LYS A 356 15.45 -7.31 -0.35
C LYS A 356 16.39 -8.46 -0.03
N LYS A 357 15.93 -9.36 0.83
CA LYS A 357 16.68 -10.56 1.22
C LYS A 357 17.12 -11.30 -0.04
N ARG A 358 18.44 -11.44 -0.20
CA ARG A 358 19.01 -12.18 -1.34
C ARG A 358 18.35 -13.56 -1.42
N PRO A 359 17.84 -13.98 -2.59
CA PRO A 359 17.29 -15.32 -2.74
C PRO A 359 18.34 -16.33 -2.32
N ASN A 360 17.92 -17.40 -1.62
CA ASN A 360 18.86 -18.41 -1.17
C ASN A 360 19.67 -18.99 -2.35
N PRO A 361 20.89 -19.51 -2.13
CA PRO A 361 21.76 -19.97 -3.22
C PRO A 361 21.10 -20.97 -4.18
N LYS A 362 20.21 -21.84 -3.67
CA LYS A 362 19.45 -22.80 -4.49
C LYS A 362 18.46 -22.10 -5.42
N ALA A 363 17.72 -21.10 -4.94
CA ALA A 363 16.81 -20.30 -5.75
C ALA A 363 17.57 -19.53 -6.84
N ARG A 364 18.72 -18.96 -6.51
CA ARG A 364 19.61 -18.29 -7.49
C ARG A 364 20.11 -19.26 -8.57
N LYS A 365 20.60 -20.45 -8.18
CA LYS A 365 21.05 -21.48 -9.12
C LYS A 365 19.93 -21.93 -10.07
N ARG A 366 18.70 -22.06 -9.55
CA ARG A 366 17.50 -22.37 -10.35
C ARG A 366 17.15 -21.25 -11.33
N ALA A 367 17.15 -20.00 -10.87
CA ALA A 367 16.86 -18.86 -11.72
C ALA A 367 17.90 -18.70 -12.85
N ALA A 368 19.19 -18.89 -12.54
CA ALA A 368 20.26 -18.86 -13.53
C ALA A 368 20.13 -20.01 -14.56
N ALA A 369 19.80 -21.22 -14.11
CA ALA A 369 19.56 -22.35 -15.01
C ALA A 369 18.34 -22.12 -15.92
N LYS A 370 17.27 -21.50 -15.39
CA LYS A 370 16.09 -21.12 -16.18
C LYS A 370 16.44 -20.11 -17.27
N LYS A 371 17.15 -19.03 -16.93
CA LYS A 371 17.63 -18.03 -17.91
C LYS A 371 18.50 -18.65 -19.01
N ARG A 372 19.40 -19.58 -18.65
CA ARG A 372 20.23 -20.31 -19.63
C ARG A 372 19.38 -21.17 -20.58
N ARG A 373 18.34 -21.82 -20.08
CA ARG A 373 17.40 -22.59 -20.93
C ARG A 373 16.62 -21.69 -21.87
N GLU A 374 16.08 -20.58 -21.38
CA GLU A 374 15.32 -19.62 -22.20
C GLU A 374 16.17 -19.02 -23.32
N ALA A 375 17.44 -18.70 -23.02
CA ALA A 375 18.39 -18.21 -24.02
C ALA A 375 18.75 -19.26 -25.09
N MET A 376 18.67 -20.56 -24.76
CA MET A 376 18.91 -21.65 -25.72
C MET A 376 17.68 -22.01 -26.55
N SER A 377 16.46 -21.79 -26.04
CA SER A 377 15.22 -22.09 -26.77
C SER A 377 14.71 -20.96 -27.66
N GLY A 378 15.31 -19.77 -27.55
CA GLY A 378 15.01 -18.61 -28.41
C GLY A 378 15.95 -18.45 -29.61
N ARG A 379 16.83 -19.43 -29.83
CA ARG A 379 17.56 -19.67 -31.09
C ARG A 379 16.92 -20.86 -31.78
#